data_AF-A0A8H9CLG9-F1
#
_entry.id   AF-A0A8H9CLG9-F1
#
_cell.length_a   1.000
_cell.length_b   1.000
_cell.length_c   1.000
_cell.angle_alpha   90.00
_cell.angle_beta   90.00
_cell.angle_gamma   90.00
#
_symmetry.space_group_name_H-M   'P 1'
#
loop_
_entity.id
_entity.type
_entity.pdbx_description
1 polymer ?
#
loop_
_entity_poly.entity_id
_entity_poly.type
_entity_poly.pdbx_seq_one_letter_code
_entity_poly.pdbx_strand_id
1 'polypeptide(L)'
;MQDNASPAVAGQVGYVAIEQPFGLQPPRVHCPICGQQQFVEQDDEYLETPCEHLAFVFGGEEDEFVYASADFAERFERFDAELDARFPDEEARASAEYEEASSFYRDLFARRLADLGYGASLLALRITYGGMAEGNPVWFSDVYGFDYASIREDDAP
;
A
#
# COMPACT_ATOMS: atom_id res chain seq x y z
N MET A 1 12.70 24.26 -13.54
CA MET A 1 11.36 23.74 -13.23
C MET A 1 11.07 24.18 -11.80
N GLN A 2 10.08 25.03 -11.56
CA GLN A 2 9.71 25.38 -10.18
C GLN A 2 8.97 24.18 -9.59
N ASP A 3 9.45 23.71 -8.46
CA ASP A 3 8.83 22.63 -7.72
C ASP A 3 7.48 23.13 -7.20
N ASN A 4 6.38 22.58 -7.72
CA ASN A 4 5.02 22.94 -7.34
C ASN A 4 4.57 22.17 -6.08
N ALA A 5 5.44 21.34 -5.50
CA ALA A 5 5.15 20.69 -4.23
C ALA A 5 4.98 21.77 -3.14
N SER A 6 3.81 21.76 -2.50
CA SER A 6 3.59 22.60 -1.33
C SER A 6 4.62 22.21 -0.26
N PRO A 7 5.37 23.15 0.35
CA PRO A 7 6.42 22.83 1.32
C PRO A 7 5.92 22.07 2.56
N ALA A 8 4.60 22.03 2.77
CA ALA A 8 3.94 21.22 3.79
C ALA A 8 3.97 19.70 3.52
N VAL A 9 4.29 19.26 2.30
CA VAL A 9 4.23 17.85 1.85
C VAL A 9 5.61 17.30 1.48
N ALA A 10 6.65 18.15 1.51
CA ALA A 10 8.01 17.75 1.17
C ALA A 10 8.53 16.67 2.13
N GLY A 11 8.98 15.54 1.58
CA GLY A 11 9.50 14.41 2.34
C GLY A 11 8.45 13.40 2.83
N GLN A 12 7.15 13.65 2.59
CA GLN A 12 6.08 12.72 2.97
C GLN A 12 5.85 11.64 1.90
N VAL A 13 5.32 10.50 2.33
CA VAL A 13 4.83 9.45 1.42
C VAL A 13 3.78 10.05 0.49
N GLY A 14 3.93 9.81 -0.81
CA GLY A 14 2.88 10.11 -1.78
C GLY A 14 1.72 9.14 -1.56
N TYR A 15 0.56 9.62 -1.13
CA TYR A 15 -0.63 8.79 -0.93
C TYR A 15 -1.78 9.34 -1.76
N VAL A 16 -2.25 8.55 -2.73
CA VAL A 16 -3.32 8.94 -3.66
C VAL A 16 -4.49 7.98 -3.49
N ALA A 17 -5.69 8.52 -3.29
CA ALA A 17 -6.92 7.77 -3.25
C ALA A 17 -7.71 7.94 -4.55
N ILE A 18 -8.10 6.82 -5.16
CA ILE A 18 -8.87 6.75 -6.40
C ILE A 18 -10.14 5.97 -6.11
N GLU A 19 -11.30 6.59 -6.31
CA GLU A 19 -12.60 5.92 -6.16
C GLU A 19 -13.19 5.63 -7.54
N GLN A 20 -13.45 4.35 -7.82
CA GLN A 20 -14.10 3.88 -9.03
C GLN A 20 -15.63 3.97 -8.88
N PRO A 21 -16.35 4.30 -9.95
CA PRO A 21 -17.81 4.12 -10.00
C PRO A 21 -18.23 2.69 -9.65
N PHE A 22 -19.37 2.57 -8.96
CA PHE A 22 -19.96 1.27 -8.61
C PHE A 22 -20.27 0.43 -9.86
N GLY A 23 -19.93 -0.86 -9.80
CA GLY A 23 -20.16 -1.82 -10.87
C GLY A 23 -19.05 -1.89 -11.93
N LEU A 24 -17.99 -1.09 -11.79
CA LEU A 24 -16.78 -1.28 -12.61
C LEU A 24 -15.97 -2.47 -12.11
N GLN A 25 -15.31 -3.13 -13.06
CA GLN A 25 -14.34 -4.15 -12.73
C GLN A 25 -13.12 -3.53 -12.03
N PRO A 26 -12.44 -4.25 -11.13
CA PRO A 26 -11.17 -3.83 -10.57
C PRO A 26 -10.21 -3.36 -11.68
N PRO A 27 -9.54 -2.22 -11.54
CA PRO A 27 -8.69 -1.71 -12.60
C PRO A 27 -7.39 -2.53 -12.69
N ARG A 28 -6.87 -2.67 -13.92
CA ARG A 28 -5.52 -3.19 -14.13
C ARG A 28 -4.51 -2.13 -13.71
N VAL A 29 -3.86 -2.35 -12.58
CA VAL A 29 -2.84 -1.43 -12.08
C VAL A 29 -1.56 -1.60 -12.87
N HIS A 30 -0.96 -0.49 -13.29
CA HIS A 30 0.35 -0.48 -13.95
C HIS A 30 1.33 0.27 -13.08
N CYS A 31 2.59 -0.18 -13.08
CA CYS A 31 3.66 0.50 -12.39
C CYS A 31 3.86 1.88 -13.02
N PRO A 32 3.80 2.98 -12.24
CA PRO A 32 3.99 4.32 -12.77
C PRO A 32 5.44 4.61 -13.16
N ILE A 33 6.39 3.74 -12.76
CA ILE A 33 7.82 3.87 -13.06
C ILE A 33 8.17 3.20 -14.39
N CYS A 34 7.87 1.90 -14.54
CA CYS A 34 8.25 1.14 -15.75
C CYS A 34 7.10 0.80 -16.69
N GLY A 35 5.84 1.09 -16.32
CA GLY A 35 4.66 0.80 -17.13
C GLY A 35 4.22 -0.67 -17.14
N GLN A 36 4.91 -1.57 -16.45
CA GLN A 36 4.51 -2.98 -16.36
C GLN A 36 3.17 -3.13 -15.62
N GLN A 37 2.25 -3.93 -16.16
CA GLN A 37 1.02 -4.29 -15.46
C GLN A 37 1.37 -5.10 -14.20
N GLN A 38 0.83 -4.70 -13.05
CA GLN A 38 0.96 -5.43 -11.80
C GLN A 38 -0.15 -6.46 -11.72
N PHE A 39 0.23 -7.73 -11.56
CA PHE A 39 -0.63 -8.90 -11.55
C PHE A 39 -1.39 -9.11 -12.86
N VAL A 40 -1.30 -10.32 -13.39
CA VAL A 40 -2.03 -10.73 -14.59
C VAL A 40 -2.94 -11.87 -14.19
N GLU A 41 -4.25 -11.63 -14.22
CA GLU A 41 -5.22 -12.71 -14.10
C GLU A 41 -5.08 -13.64 -15.32
N GLN A 42 -4.75 -14.90 -15.08
CA GLN A 42 -4.80 -15.98 -16.07
C GLN A 42 -5.52 -17.17 -15.44
N ASP A 43 -6.58 -17.65 -16.09
CA ASP A 43 -7.31 -18.87 -15.71
C ASP A 43 -7.77 -18.88 -14.23
N ASP A 44 -8.32 -17.75 -13.76
CA ASP A 44 -8.76 -17.52 -12.37
C ASP A 44 -7.62 -17.54 -11.31
N GLU A 45 -6.36 -17.46 -11.76
CA GLU A 45 -5.18 -17.36 -10.91
C GLU A 45 -4.43 -16.03 -11.17
N TYR A 46 -3.97 -15.37 -10.11
CA TYR A 46 -3.13 -14.18 -10.25
C TYR A 46 -1.69 -14.61 -10.53
N LEU A 47 -1.20 -14.37 -11.74
CA LEU A 47 0.20 -14.60 -12.09
C LEU A 47 1.08 -13.55 -11.42
N GLU A 48 1.89 -13.99 -10.47
CA GLU A 48 2.90 -13.20 -9.78
C GLU A 48 4.11 -12.96 -10.70
N THR A 49 4.06 -11.89 -11.48
CA THR A 49 5.30 -11.24 -11.95
C THR A 49 5.25 -9.75 -11.63
N PRO A 50 5.21 -9.38 -10.34
CA PRO A 50 5.32 -7.98 -9.94
C PRO A 50 6.65 -7.41 -10.45
N CYS A 51 6.65 -6.15 -10.84
CA CYS A 51 7.89 -5.50 -11.24
C CYS A 51 8.75 -5.19 -10.00
N GLU A 52 10.05 -4.98 -10.18
CA GLU A 52 10.97 -4.68 -9.07
C GLU A 52 10.63 -3.40 -8.29
N HIS A 53 9.81 -2.52 -8.87
CA HIS A 53 9.41 -1.27 -8.24
C HIS A 53 8.23 -1.43 -7.27
N LEU A 54 7.52 -2.56 -7.32
CA LEU A 54 6.39 -2.81 -6.43
C LEU A 54 6.95 -3.19 -5.05
N ALA A 55 6.65 -2.37 -4.05
CA ALA A 55 7.08 -2.59 -2.67
C ALA A 55 6.12 -3.50 -1.91
N PHE A 56 4.81 -3.28 -2.07
CA PHE A 56 3.76 -4.07 -1.43
C PHE A 56 2.41 -3.95 -2.15
N VAL A 57 1.51 -4.89 -1.85
CA VAL A 57 0.06 -4.76 -2.06
C VAL A 57 -0.64 -5.11 -0.76
N PHE A 58 -1.54 -4.23 -0.34
CA PHE A 58 -2.45 -4.47 0.78
C PHE A 58 -3.84 -4.76 0.21
N GLY A 59 -4.35 -5.97 0.44
CA GLY A 59 -5.67 -6.41 0.02
C GLY A 59 -6.73 -5.96 1.02
N GLY A 60 -7.67 -5.13 0.57
CA GLY A 60 -8.70 -4.58 1.46
C GLY A 60 -9.76 -5.58 1.90
N GLU A 61 -9.87 -6.71 1.20
CA GLU A 61 -10.80 -7.80 1.54
C GLU A 61 -10.22 -8.69 2.64
N GLU A 62 -8.94 -9.02 2.54
CA GLU A 62 -8.21 -9.89 3.47
C GLU A 62 -7.64 -9.14 4.68
N ASP A 63 -7.56 -7.80 4.61
CA ASP A 63 -6.93 -6.94 5.63
C ASP A 63 -5.46 -7.28 5.88
N GLU A 64 -4.75 -7.66 4.81
CA GLU A 64 -3.37 -8.10 4.90
C GLU A 64 -2.52 -7.68 3.70
N PHE A 65 -1.20 -7.78 3.86
CA PHE A 65 -0.26 -7.63 2.76
C PHE A 65 -0.23 -8.90 1.91
N VAL A 66 -1.01 -8.91 0.83
CA VAL A 66 -1.05 -10.02 -0.15
C VAL A 66 0.22 -10.10 -1.01
N TYR A 67 1.02 -9.03 -1.02
CA TYR A 67 2.36 -9.03 -1.60
C TYR A 67 3.28 -8.09 -0.81
N ALA A 68 4.53 -8.52 -0.62
CA ALA A 68 5.61 -7.70 -0.09
C ALA A 68 6.94 -8.02 -0.79
N SER A 69 7.65 -6.98 -1.20
CA SER A 69 9.07 -7.09 -1.56
C SER A 69 9.91 -7.44 -0.32
N ALA A 70 11.13 -7.95 -0.52
CA ALA A 70 12.01 -8.30 0.59
C ALA A 70 12.35 -7.10 1.49
N ASP A 71 12.60 -5.93 0.91
CA ASP A 71 12.87 -4.70 1.67
C ASP A 71 11.64 -4.25 2.48
N PHE A 72 10.45 -4.33 1.89
CA PHE A 72 9.23 -4.01 2.62
C PHE A 72 8.98 -4.99 3.77
N ALA A 73 9.15 -6.30 3.53
CA ALA A 73 8.98 -7.33 4.55
C ALA A 73 9.91 -7.12 5.74
N GLU A 74 11.19 -6.82 5.51
CA GLU A 74 12.15 -6.53 6.60
C GLU A 74 11.75 -5.30 7.41
N ARG A 75 11.28 -4.23 6.75
CA ARG A 75 10.79 -3.04 7.44
C ARG A 75 9.55 -3.35 8.28
N PHE A 76 8.65 -4.16 7.75
CA PHE A 76 7.41 -4.54 8.41
C PHE A 76 7.67 -5.44 9.63
N GLU A 77 8.57 -6.42 9.52
CA GLU A 77 9.00 -7.26 10.64
C GLU A 77 9.59 -6.43 11.79
N ARG A 78 10.41 -5.42 11.46
CA ARG A 78 10.94 -4.49 12.47
C ARG A 78 9.81 -3.72 13.16
N PHE A 79 8.86 -3.20 12.40
CA PHE A 79 7.72 -2.47 12.94
C PHE A 79 6.86 -3.36 13.85
N ASP A 80 6.61 -4.60 13.46
CA ASP A 80 5.84 -5.56 14.25
C ASP A 80 6.57 -5.91 15.57
N ALA A 81 7.89 -6.12 15.51
CA ALA A 81 8.70 -6.33 16.71
C ALA A 81 8.69 -5.11 17.67
N GLU A 82 8.65 -3.89 17.13
CA GLU A 82 8.51 -2.66 17.92
C GLU A 82 7.12 -2.54 18.55
N LEU A 83 6.06 -2.94 17.84
CA LEU A 83 4.70 -3.02 18.40
C LEU A 83 4.63 -4.06 19.52
N ASP A 84 5.18 -5.25 19.33
CA ASP A 84 5.23 -6.30 20.34
C ASP A 84 6.00 -5.85 21.59
N ALA A 85 7.10 -5.12 21.43
CA ALA A 85 7.84 -4.56 22.55
C ALA A 85 7.05 -3.48 23.31
N ARG A 86 6.24 -2.69 22.59
CA ARG A 86 5.39 -1.63 23.18
C ARG A 86 4.12 -2.19 23.83
N PHE A 87 3.55 -3.25 23.28
CA PHE A 87 2.29 -3.88 23.71
C PHE A 87 2.52 -5.38 23.99
N PRO A 88 3.22 -5.73 25.08
CA PRO A 88 3.75 -7.08 25.28
C PRO A 88 2.67 -8.14 25.59
N ASP A 89 1.52 -7.74 26.14
CA ASP A 89 0.48 -8.65 26.61
C ASP A 89 -0.89 -8.39 25.96
N GLU A 90 -1.84 -9.30 26.22
CA GLU A 90 -3.19 -9.26 25.64
C GLU A 90 -4.00 -8.04 26.11
N GLU A 91 -3.80 -7.60 27.36
CA GLU A 91 -4.48 -6.41 27.89
C GLU A 91 -4.01 -5.14 27.16
N ALA A 92 -2.70 -5.01 26.92
CA ALA A 92 -2.13 -3.93 26.16
C ALA A 92 -2.61 -3.94 24.69
N ARG A 93 -2.70 -5.11 24.06
CA ARG A 93 -3.20 -5.27 22.68
C ARG A 93 -4.71 -5.06 22.53
N ALA A 94 -5.47 -5.15 23.62
CA ALA A 94 -6.90 -4.80 23.64
C ALA A 94 -7.16 -3.29 23.77
N SER A 95 -6.12 -2.46 23.90
CA SER A 95 -6.25 -1.02 24.06
C SER A 95 -6.53 -0.29 22.74
N ALA A 96 -7.24 0.84 22.82
CA ALA A 96 -7.41 1.74 21.67
C ALA A 96 -6.07 2.31 21.16
N GLU A 97 -5.04 2.35 22.01
CA GLU A 97 -3.69 2.77 21.63
C GLU A 97 -3.03 1.74 20.71
N TYR A 98 -3.21 0.44 20.98
CA TYR A 98 -2.76 -0.61 20.07
C TYR A 98 -3.54 -0.58 18.75
N GLU A 99 -4.87 -0.45 18.80
CA GLU A 99 -5.69 -0.34 17.61
C GLU A 99 -5.26 0.83 16.73
N GLU A 100 -5.02 2.01 17.31
CA GLU A 100 -4.46 3.13 16.55
C GLU A 100 -3.10 2.74 16.00
N ALA A 101 -2.18 2.23 16.83
CA ALA A 101 -0.78 1.96 16.47
C ALA A 101 -0.58 0.86 15.42
N SER A 102 -1.42 -0.16 15.37
CA SER A 102 -1.29 -1.31 14.45
C SER A 102 -2.14 -1.16 13.18
N SER A 103 -3.17 -0.31 13.19
CA SER A 103 -4.09 -0.21 12.06
C SER A 103 -3.47 0.40 10.80
N PHE A 104 -3.66 -0.28 9.68
CA PHE A 104 -3.38 0.22 8.32
C PHE A 104 -4.61 0.84 7.66
N TYR A 105 -5.71 1.06 8.38
CA TYR A 105 -6.94 1.57 7.76
C TYR A 105 -6.99 3.10 7.58
N ARG A 106 -7.80 3.53 6.61
CA ARG A 106 -8.26 4.91 6.39
C ARG A 106 -7.11 5.92 6.23
N ASP A 107 -6.99 6.85 7.18
CA ASP A 107 -6.06 7.99 7.14
C ASP A 107 -4.72 7.66 7.83
N LEU A 108 -4.61 6.46 8.44
CA LEU A 108 -3.40 6.03 9.14
C LEU A 108 -2.38 5.38 8.21
N PHE A 109 -2.79 4.89 7.03
CA PHE A 109 -1.91 4.16 6.11
C PHE A 109 -0.65 4.96 5.76
N ALA A 110 -0.79 6.23 5.36
CA ALA A 110 0.34 7.08 5.03
C ALA A 110 1.28 7.30 6.24
N ARG A 111 0.72 7.40 7.45
CA ARG A 111 1.50 7.50 8.70
C ARG A 111 2.26 6.21 8.98
N ARG A 112 1.62 5.04 8.80
CA ARG A 112 2.27 3.74 8.99
C ARG A 112 3.41 3.50 8.01
N LEU A 113 3.24 3.90 6.75
CA LEU A 113 4.32 3.87 5.77
C LEU A 113 5.50 4.76 6.19
N ALA A 114 5.22 5.92 6.79
CA ALA A 114 6.26 6.77 7.36
C ALA A 114 6.97 6.11 8.56
N ASP A 115 6.23 5.43 9.44
CA ASP A 115 6.79 4.67 10.57
C ASP A 115 7.67 3.51 10.09
N LEU A 116 7.34 2.90 8.94
CA LEU A 116 8.17 1.91 8.24
C LEU A 116 9.43 2.51 7.60
N GLY A 117 9.61 3.83 7.69
CA GLY A 117 10.77 4.56 7.19
C GLY A 117 10.66 4.98 5.72
N TYR A 118 9.46 4.96 5.13
CA TYR A 118 9.25 5.54 3.81
C TYR A 118 9.01 7.05 3.89
N GLY A 119 9.44 7.75 2.85
CA GLY A 119 9.21 9.18 2.67
C GLY A 119 8.79 9.47 1.24
N ALA A 120 9.28 10.56 0.68
CA ALA A 120 8.93 11.01 -0.68
C ALA A 120 9.33 10.06 -1.82
N SER A 121 10.09 8.99 -1.55
CA SER A 121 10.38 7.97 -2.55
C SER A 121 9.23 6.97 -2.75
N LEU A 122 8.27 6.89 -1.84
CA LEU A 122 7.17 5.93 -1.95
C LEU A 122 5.89 6.61 -2.46
N LEU A 123 5.27 5.99 -3.46
CA LEU A 123 3.90 6.29 -3.89
C LEU A 123 2.98 5.12 -3.54
N ALA A 124 2.02 5.35 -2.66
CA ALA A 124 0.91 4.45 -2.37
C ALA A 124 -0.35 4.88 -3.12
N LEU A 125 -0.91 3.97 -3.92
CA LEU A 125 -2.16 4.16 -4.64
C LEU A 125 -3.25 3.33 -3.96
N ARG A 126 -4.17 3.98 -3.24
CA ARG A 126 -5.40 3.35 -2.76
C ARG A 126 -6.45 3.40 -3.86
N ILE A 127 -6.96 2.25 -4.26
CA ILE A 127 -8.00 2.14 -5.27
C ILE A 127 -9.22 1.50 -4.63
N THR A 128 -10.30 2.27 -4.52
CA THR A 128 -11.58 1.80 -4.01
C THR A 128 -12.50 1.45 -5.18
N TYR A 129 -13.05 0.24 -5.18
CA TYR A 129 -14.01 -0.22 -6.19
C TYR A 129 -15.12 -1.02 -5.51
N GLY A 130 -16.28 -1.11 -6.17
CA GLY A 130 -17.46 -1.71 -5.55
C GLY A 130 -18.36 -2.39 -6.55
N GLY A 131 -19.03 -3.44 -6.08
CA GLY A 131 -19.89 -4.30 -6.88
C GLY A 131 -20.96 -4.98 -6.04
N MET A 132 -21.57 -6.02 -6.58
CA MET A 132 -22.59 -6.81 -5.89
C MET A 132 -21.99 -8.16 -5.46
N ALA A 133 -22.10 -8.49 -4.18
CA ALA A 133 -21.79 -9.81 -3.64
C ALA A 133 -22.97 -10.31 -2.80
N GLU A 134 -23.43 -11.54 -3.06
CA GLU A 134 -24.58 -12.15 -2.36
C GLU A 134 -25.86 -11.26 -2.31
N GLY A 135 -26.07 -10.45 -3.34
CA GLY A 135 -27.22 -9.54 -3.43
C GLY A 135 -27.09 -8.23 -2.64
N ASN A 136 -25.93 -7.97 -2.02
CA ASN A 136 -25.64 -6.73 -1.31
C ASN A 136 -24.51 -5.94 -2.00
N PRO A 137 -24.55 -4.59 -1.95
CA PRO A 137 -23.43 -3.78 -2.41
C PRO A 137 -22.23 -3.95 -1.48
N VAL A 138 -21.07 -4.21 -2.06
CA VAL A 138 -19.79 -4.33 -1.37
C VAL A 138 -18.77 -3.37 -1.98
N TRP A 139 -17.83 -2.91 -1.15
CA TRP A 139 -16.74 -2.01 -1.54
C TRP A 139 -15.44 -2.55 -0.96
N PHE A 140 -14.40 -2.55 -1.78
CA PHE A 140 -13.06 -2.99 -1.43
C PHE A 140 -12.07 -1.86 -1.70
N SER A 141 -10.92 -1.89 -1.04
CA SER A 141 -9.87 -0.90 -1.25
C SER A 141 -8.51 -1.54 -1.17
N ASP A 142 -7.87 -1.67 -2.32
CA ASP A 142 -6.50 -2.19 -2.36
C ASP A 142 -5.51 -1.03 -2.38
N VAL A 143 -4.34 -1.25 -1.77
CA VAL A 143 -3.27 -0.26 -1.75
C VAL A 143 -2.01 -0.83 -2.39
N TYR A 144 -1.53 -0.19 -3.45
CA TYR A 144 -0.32 -0.56 -4.16
C TYR A 144 0.80 0.43 -3.82
N GLY A 145 1.89 -0.06 -3.25
CA GLY A 145 3.08 0.75 -2.95
C GLY A 145 4.15 0.62 -4.02
N PHE A 146 4.58 1.71 -4.63
CA PHE A 146 5.67 1.77 -5.59
C PHE A 146 6.83 2.59 -5.03
N ASP A 147 8.01 1.99 -4.91
CA ASP A 147 9.20 2.66 -4.39
C ASP A 147 10.08 3.20 -5.52
N TYR A 148 10.09 4.52 -5.68
CA TYR A 148 10.90 5.24 -6.65
C TYR A 148 12.39 5.23 -6.30
N ALA A 149 12.78 4.83 -5.08
CA ALA A 149 14.20 4.62 -4.76
C ALA A 149 14.80 3.43 -5.54
N SER A 150 13.95 2.55 -6.10
CA SER A 150 14.39 1.46 -6.99
C SER A 150 14.75 1.91 -8.40
N ILE A 151 14.47 3.17 -8.78
CA ILE A 151 14.90 3.73 -10.07
C ILE A 151 16.43 3.70 -10.11
N ARG A 152 16.99 2.86 -10.99
CA ARG A 152 18.43 2.84 -11.24
C ARG A 152 18.81 4.10 -12.02
N GLU A 153 19.99 4.67 -11.71
CA GLU A 153 20.50 5.85 -12.42
C GLU A 153 20.65 5.64 -13.94
N ASP A 154 20.72 4.39 -14.40
CA ASP A 154 20.81 4.01 -15.82
C ASP A 154 19.46 4.03 -16.58
N ASP A 155 18.33 4.15 -15.87
CA ASP A 155 16.97 4.22 -16.47
C ASP A 155 16.48 5.67 -16.68
N ALA A 156 17.33 6.66 -16.39
CA ALA A 156 17.07 8.06 -16.73
C ALA A 156 17.34 8.30 -18.24
N PRO A 157 16.39 8.84 -19.02
CA PRO A 157 16.54 9.07 -20.45
C PRO A 157 17.58 10.13 -20.81
#